data_AF-A0A2N2JB81-F1
#
_entry.id   AF-A0A2N2JB81-F1
#
_cell.length_a   1.000
_cell.length_b   1.000
_cell.length_c   1.000
_cell.angle_alpha   90.00
_cell.angle_beta   90.00
_cell.angle_gamma   90.00
#
_symmetry.space_group_name_H-M   'P 1'
#
loop_
_entity.id
_entity.type
_entity.pdbx_description
1 polymer ?
#
loop_
_entity_poly.entity_id
_entity_poly.type
_entity_poly.pdbx_seq_one_letter_code
_entity_poly.pdbx_strand_id
1 'polypeptide(L)'
;MIRARTRYPLQLFGAAALTWALLGATGAPASALELQTLITDHCIGVNTTNIAGGYANAKGFNISPAIDGSTGVLTLNSPTTIDLPPNGVICVSSIACTGNHTLQFNRNADNTPVYLLVENNANLTGGCDIKVNGGNASTTPRYGIGLDYMGGVAAPAGDDGGSCDFTFGSARRAGEGVGPGGGGAATNASGGGGASPVTAGANGTTGNLTNVGQGGTPPSDRADRILHGGSGGGCGSTTSGTSPGGGGGGGGVLVMAVGGTLTFVNGSWLMAQGGNAANYGGGGGGGVVRVVATTVEGPASGSCGVDVTGGLAASGGGVGGAGFGKIELVNSPTGPGIWISTSKPAQDVLEFGTVQEIFPKPAWRPVLAIVSVDAKVNGVTKNVTRQMTNPSVHIHTVPGIFIDAPTPEQAITVHLSSDNVPHTSQVVVRLNTVYESGSPDKRDLTVNATVDGGATGSGNLSWTAVFTAVPAGLELGTIEAWVTNVCTPGTLNCTAAHP
;
A
#
# COMPACT_ATOMS: atom_id res chain seq x y z
N MET A 1 -62.75 -45.66 -19.83
CA MET A 1 -63.90 -45.22 -19.01
C MET A 1 -63.67 -45.74 -17.59
N ILE A 2 -63.19 -44.89 -16.68
CA ILE A 2 -63.33 -44.89 -15.21
C ILE A 2 -62.59 -43.64 -14.74
N ARG A 3 -63.34 -42.71 -14.13
CA ARG A 3 -62.88 -41.47 -13.49
C ARG A 3 -62.83 -41.74 -11.99
N ALA A 4 -61.79 -41.27 -11.32
CA ALA A 4 -61.89 -40.84 -9.93
C ALA A 4 -61.04 -39.59 -9.73
N ARG A 5 -61.70 -38.49 -9.37
CA ARG A 5 -61.11 -37.24 -8.91
C ARG A 5 -61.01 -37.30 -7.39
N THR A 6 -59.96 -36.74 -6.82
CA THR A 6 -60.01 -36.06 -5.52
C THR A 6 -58.94 -34.96 -5.50
N ARG A 7 -59.24 -33.88 -4.78
CA ARG A 7 -58.68 -32.53 -4.93
C ARG A 7 -58.13 -32.05 -3.57
N TYR A 8 -56.90 -31.50 -3.61
CA TYR A 8 -56.27 -30.46 -2.74
C TYR A 8 -55.80 -30.83 -1.33
N PRO A 9 -54.83 -30.07 -0.73
CA PRO A 9 -54.03 -28.94 -1.27
C PRO A 9 -52.50 -29.10 -1.16
N LEU A 10 -51.79 -28.34 -2.01
CA LEU A 10 -50.36 -28.02 -1.90
C LEU A 10 -50.11 -27.16 -0.64
N GLN A 11 -49.18 -27.58 0.21
CA GLN A 11 -48.46 -26.67 1.10
C GLN A 11 -46.99 -26.60 0.70
N LEU A 12 -46.58 -25.35 0.50
CA LEU A 12 -45.28 -24.85 0.09
C LEU A 12 -44.38 -24.78 1.33
N PHE A 13 -43.29 -25.54 1.37
CA PHE A 13 -42.15 -25.23 2.23
C PHE A 13 -40.91 -25.18 1.35
N GLY A 14 -40.48 -23.95 1.05
CA GLY A 14 -39.20 -23.68 0.41
C GLY A 14 -38.08 -23.88 1.43
N ALA A 15 -37.23 -24.88 1.20
CA ALA A 15 -35.94 -24.98 1.84
C ALA A 15 -34.96 -24.10 1.07
N ALA A 16 -34.46 -23.04 1.74
CA ALA A 16 -33.31 -22.28 1.28
C ALA A 16 -32.06 -23.18 1.40
N ALA A 17 -31.72 -23.85 0.30
CA ALA A 17 -30.42 -24.49 0.14
C ALA A 17 -29.41 -23.42 -0.29
N LEU A 18 -28.75 -22.80 0.68
CA LEU A 18 -27.60 -21.93 0.43
C LEU A 18 -26.47 -22.79 -0.15
N THR A 19 -26.21 -22.59 -1.44
CA THR A 19 -25.31 -23.43 -2.24
C THR A 19 -23.85 -23.03 -1.97
N TRP A 20 -23.24 -23.59 -0.93
CA TRP A 20 -21.77 -23.66 -0.82
C TRP A 20 -21.29 -24.89 -1.60
N ALA A 21 -21.23 -24.77 -2.93
CA ALA A 21 -20.65 -25.81 -3.77
C ALA A 21 -20.15 -25.21 -5.10
N LEU A 22 -18.97 -24.58 -5.08
CA LEU A 22 -17.96 -24.65 -6.14
C LEU A 22 -16.67 -23.90 -5.74
N LEU A 23 -15.84 -24.49 -4.86
CA LEU A 23 -14.41 -24.20 -4.79
C LEU A 23 -13.64 -25.52 -4.67
N GLY A 24 -13.69 -26.29 -5.76
CA GLY A 24 -12.73 -27.36 -6.03
C GLY A 24 -11.50 -26.82 -6.78
N ALA A 25 -11.01 -25.65 -6.39
CA ALA A 25 -9.84 -25.02 -6.99
C ALA A 25 -8.59 -25.40 -6.20
N THR A 26 -7.56 -25.84 -6.91
CA THR A 26 -6.18 -25.99 -6.45
C THR A 26 -5.83 -24.92 -5.40
N GLY A 27 -5.45 -25.36 -4.20
CA GLY A 27 -5.30 -24.49 -3.03
C GLY A 27 -4.43 -23.27 -3.30
N ALA A 28 -5.05 -22.09 -3.34
CA ALA A 28 -4.32 -20.85 -3.24
C ALA A 28 -3.61 -20.83 -1.86
N PRO A 29 -2.36 -20.35 -1.78
CA PRO A 29 -1.68 -20.23 -0.49
C PRO A 29 -2.46 -19.27 0.42
N ALA A 30 -2.49 -19.56 1.72
CA ALA A 30 -3.28 -18.82 2.70
C ALA A 30 -3.01 -17.30 2.71
N SER A 31 -1.79 -16.90 2.38
CA SER A 31 -1.37 -15.50 2.22
C SER A 31 -2.06 -14.77 1.04
N ALA A 32 -2.46 -15.48 -0.02
CA ALA A 32 -3.22 -14.89 -1.12
C ALA A 32 -4.67 -14.61 -0.69
N LEU A 33 -5.24 -15.52 0.12
CA LEU A 33 -6.56 -15.36 0.70
C LEU A 33 -6.61 -14.20 1.73
N GLU A 34 -5.54 -14.04 2.51
CA GLU A 34 -5.39 -12.93 3.46
C GLU A 34 -5.33 -11.57 2.73
N LEU A 35 -4.57 -11.46 1.65
CA LEU A 35 -4.50 -10.23 0.84
C LEU A 35 -5.86 -9.87 0.24
N GLN A 36 -6.59 -10.87 -0.27
CA GLN A 36 -7.93 -10.67 -0.82
C GLN A 36 -8.92 -10.21 0.26
N THR A 37 -8.89 -10.83 1.43
CA THR A 37 -9.73 -10.44 2.58
C THR A 37 -9.44 -9.01 3.02
N LEU A 38 -8.16 -8.64 3.12
CA LEU A 38 -7.74 -7.28 3.50
C LEU A 38 -8.25 -6.22 2.51
N ILE A 39 -8.21 -6.51 1.21
CA ILE A 39 -8.74 -5.62 0.17
C ILE A 39 -10.26 -5.49 0.31
N THR A 40 -10.97 -6.60 0.42
CA THR A 40 -12.43 -6.62 0.55
C THR A 40 -12.89 -5.86 1.80
N ASP A 41 -12.27 -6.06 2.96
CA ASP A 41 -12.64 -5.38 4.20
C ASP A 41 -12.46 -3.86 4.11
N HIS A 42 -11.38 -3.39 3.49
CA HIS A 42 -11.16 -1.96 3.28
C HIS A 42 -12.18 -1.38 2.29
N CYS A 43 -12.51 -2.11 1.22
CA CYS A 43 -13.44 -1.64 0.21
C CYS A 43 -14.89 -1.57 0.71
N ILE A 44 -15.32 -2.53 1.53
CA ILE A 44 -16.64 -2.51 2.18
C ILE A 44 -16.72 -1.35 3.19
N GLY A 45 -15.67 -1.14 4.00
CA GLY A 45 -15.64 -0.08 5.01
C GLY A 45 -15.72 1.33 4.44
N VAL A 46 -15.02 1.60 3.32
CA VAL A 46 -14.98 2.92 2.68
C VAL A 46 -16.33 3.33 2.07
N ASN A 47 -17.16 2.37 1.65
CA ASN A 47 -18.35 2.68 0.87
C ASN A 47 -19.61 2.99 1.69
N THR A 48 -19.63 2.68 2.99
CA THR A 48 -20.78 3.00 3.85
C THR A 48 -20.91 4.51 4.16
N THR A 49 -19.85 5.31 3.94
CA THR A 49 -19.83 6.74 4.28
C THR A 49 -19.70 7.72 3.09
N ASN A 50 -19.33 7.29 1.87
CA ASN A 50 -18.92 8.22 0.80
C ASN A 50 -19.74 8.18 -0.52
N ILE A 51 -20.76 7.33 -0.67
CA ILE A 51 -21.46 7.16 -1.96
C ILE A 51 -22.28 8.38 -2.40
N ALA A 52 -22.67 9.28 -1.49
CA ALA A 52 -23.69 10.28 -1.82
C ALA A 52 -23.24 11.49 -2.66
N GLY A 53 -21.95 11.70 -2.96
CA GLY A 53 -21.51 13.02 -3.47
C GLY A 53 -20.52 13.10 -4.65
N GLY A 54 -19.66 12.11 -4.90
CA GLY A 54 -18.41 12.36 -5.66
C GLY A 54 -18.36 11.97 -7.14
N TYR A 55 -19.00 10.87 -7.56
CA TYR A 55 -18.60 10.18 -8.80
C TYR A 55 -19.41 10.52 -10.07
N ALA A 56 -20.35 11.47 -10.01
CA ALA A 56 -21.35 11.68 -11.07
C ALA A 56 -20.86 12.47 -12.31
N ASN A 57 -19.64 13.03 -12.33
CA ASN A 57 -19.22 13.99 -13.37
C ASN A 57 -18.17 13.50 -14.37
N ALA A 58 -17.67 12.26 -14.27
CA ALA A 58 -16.72 11.72 -15.26
C ALA A 58 -17.45 11.16 -16.49
N LYS A 59 -17.59 11.95 -17.57
CA LYS A 59 -18.14 11.48 -18.86
C LYS A 59 -17.21 10.43 -19.49
N GLY A 60 -17.71 9.20 -19.64
CA GLY A 60 -16.99 8.07 -20.26
C GLY A 60 -16.73 6.88 -19.32
N PHE A 61 -17.14 7.00 -18.06
CA PHE A 61 -16.85 6.04 -17.00
C PHE A 61 -18.08 5.18 -16.68
N ASN A 62 -18.05 3.89 -17.03
CA ASN A 62 -19.04 2.91 -16.59
C ASN A 62 -18.43 2.08 -15.45
N ILE A 63 -18.52 2.58 -14.22
CA ILE A 63 -18.51 1.68 -13.06
C ILE A 63 -19.92 1.09 -12.98
N SER A 64 -20.06 -0.22 -13.16
CA SER A 64 -21.25 -0.92 -12.63
C SER A 64 -21.01 -1.14 -11.14
N PRO A 65 -21.72 -0.47 -10.22
CA PRO A 65 -21.53 -0.73 -8.80
C PRO A 65 -21.96 -2.18 -8.51
N ALA A 66 -21.08 -2.96 -7.88
CA ALA A 66 -21.50 -4.17 -7.21
C ALA A 66 -22.11 -3.80 -5.84
N ILE A 67 -22.99 -4.66 -5.33
CA ILE A 67 -23.81 -4.43 -4.14
C ILE A 67 -22.97 -4.42 -2.83
N ASP A 68 -21.69 -4.79 -2.90
CA ASP A 68 -20.72 -4.84 -1.79
C ASP A 68 -19.89 -3.55 -1.62
N GLY A 69 -20.03 -2.59 -2.53
CA GLY A 69 -19.21 -1.39 -2.52
C GLY A 69 -17.87 -1.52 -3.25
N SER A 70 -17.64 -2.57 -4.03
CA SER A 70 -16.59 -2.57 -5.04
C SER A 70 -17.04 -1.84 -6.30
N THR A 71 -16.16 -1.05 -6.93
CA THR A 71 -16.48 -0.32 -8.17
C THR A 71 -16.30 -1.18 -9.42
N GLY A 72 -16.82 -2.41 -9.43
CA GLY A 72 -16.83 -3.26 -10.64
C GLY A 72 -15.47 -3.32 -11.36
N VAL A 73 -15.50 -3.62 -12.67
CA VAL A 73 -14.27 -3.67 -13.48
C VAL A 73 -13.93 -2.28 -14.02
N LEU A 74 -12.74 -1.77 -13.69
CA LEU A 74 -12.18 -0.57 -14.30
C LEU A 74 -11.63 -0.90 -15.69
N THR A 75 -12.43 -0.61 -16.71
CA THR A 75 -12.03 -0.78 -18.13
C THR A 75 -11.54 0.53 -18.72
N LEU A 76 -10.30 0.56 -19.23
CA LEU A 76 -9.71 1.72 -19.88
C LEU A 76 -9.73 1.54 -21.40
N ASN A 77 -10.65 2.25 -22.07
CA ASN A 77 -10.78 2.29 -23.54
C ASN A 77 -10.35 3.65 -24.15
N SER A 78 -9.90 4.55 -23.30
CA SER A 78 -9.41 5.89 -23.65
C SER A 78 -8.54 6.42 -22.50
N PRO A 79 -7.70 7.44 -22.72
CA PRO A 79 -7.08 8.17 -21.62
C PRO A 79 -8.14 8.64 -20.63
N THR A 80 -7.92 8.36 -19.35
CA THR A 80 -8.90 8.57 -18.27
C THR A 80 -8.20 9.27 -17.12
N THR A 81 -8.85 10.29 -16.55
CA THR A 81 -8.40 10.95 -15.32
C THR A 81 -9.49 10.80 -14.27
N ILE A 82 -9.11 10.34 -13.08
CA ILE A 82 -10.03 10.12 -11.95
C ILE A 82 -9.77 11.19 -10.89
N ASP A 83 -10.82 11.83 -10.39
CA ASP A 83 -10.72 12.67 -9.20
C ASP A 83 -10.50 11.80 -7.96
N LEU A 84 -9.39 12.04 -7.26
CA LEU A 84 -9.03 11.23 -6.12
C LEU A 84 -9.99 11.52 -4.95
N PRO A 85 -10.58 10.48 -4.32
CA PRO A 85 -11.40 10.67 -3.12
C PRO A 85 -10.58 11.31 -1.99
N PRO A 86 -11.19 11.98 -1.01
CA PRO A 86 -10.45 12.63 0.08
C PRO A 86 -9.47 11.73 0.85
N ASN A 87 -9.76 10.42 0.94
CA ASN A 87 -8.89 9.45 1.60
C ASN A 87 -7.83 8.82 0.67
N GLY A 88 -7.85 9.12 -0.63
CA GLY A 88 -6.91 8.55 -1.58
C GLY A 88 -7.23 7.12 -2.06
N VAL A 89 -8.31 6.51 -1.58
CA VAL A 89 -8.58 5.07 -1.79
C VAL A 89 -9.58 4.85 -2.93
N ILE A 90 -9.20 4.03 -3.90
CA ILE A 90 -10.04 3.56 -5.01
C ILE A 90 -10.08 2.03 -4.96
N CYS A 91 -11.30 1.48 -4.96
CA CYS A 91 -11.58 0.06 -4.83
C CYS A 91 -12.28 -0.49 -6.05
N VAL A 92 -11.65 -1.38 -6.81
CA VAL A 92 -12.19 -1.99 -8.03
C VAL A 92 -12.12 -3.51 -7.94
N SER A 93 -13.02 -4.22 -8.62
CA SER A 93 -12.98 -5.68 -8.65
C SER A 93 -11.90 -6.21 -9.60
N SER A 94 -11.60 -5.49 -10.67
CA SER A 94 -10.51 -5.77 -11.62
C SER A 94 -10.11 -4.53 -12.39
N ILE A 95 -8.93 -4.56 -13.01
CA ILE A 95 -8.51 -3.56 -14.01
C ILE A 95 -8.31 -4.27 -15.34
N ALA A 96 -8.91 -3.73 -16.40
CA ALA A 96 -8.72 -4.19 -17.75
C ALA A 96 -8.33 -3.01 -18.64
N CYS A 97 -7.12 -3.06 -19.18
CA CYS A 97 -6.62 -2.02 -20.07
C CYS A 97 -5.92 -2.62 -21.27
N THR A 98 -6.36 -2.23 -22.46
CA THR A 98 -5.84 -2.71 -23.73
C THR A 98 -5.53 -1.54 -24.65
N GLY A 99 -4.30 -1.45 -25.12
CA GLY A 99 -3.84 -0.38 -26.01
C GLY A 99 -3.17 0.78 -25.27
N ASN A 100 -2.85 1.83 -26.02
CA ASN A 100 -2.08 2.99 -25.54
C ASN A 100 -2.99 3.95 -24.75
N HIS A 101 -3.47 3.51 -23.60
CA HIS A 101 -4.32 4.31 -22.71
C HIS A 101 -3.57 4.67 -21.44
N THR A 102 -3.93 5.82 -20.86
CA THR A 102 -3.33 6.28 -19.62
C THR A 102 -4.41 6.54 -18.59
N LEU A 103 -4.27 5.94 -17.41
CA LEU A 103 -5.00 6.31 -16.21
C LEU A 103 -4.19 7.31 -15.40
N GLN A 104 -4.78 8.46 -15.08
CA GLN A 104 -4.20 9.50 -14.25
C GLN A 104 -5.16 9.85 -13.12
N PHE A 105 -4.65 10.57 -12.11
CA PHE A 105 -5.42 10.96 -10.95
C PHE A 105 -5.24 12.46 -10.68
N ASN A 106 -6.35 13.17 -10.49
CA ASN A 106 -6.30 14.53 -9.98
C ASN A 106 -6.01 14.49 -8.48
N ARG A 107 -5.03 15.30 -8.05
CA ARG A 107 -4.72 15.51 -6.64
C ARG A 107 -5.94 16.06 -5.90
N ASN A 108 -6.25 15.49 -4.73
CA ASN A 108 -7.30 16.00 -3.86
C ASN A 108 -6.79 17.13 -2.95
N ALA A 109 -7.70 17.75 -2.20
CA ALA A 109 -7.37 18.87 -1.32
C ALA A 109 -6.35 18.49 -0.22
N ASP A 110 -6.42 17.26 0.27
CA ASP A 110 -5.55 16.73 1.33
C ASP A 110 -4.21 16.19 0.81
N ASN A 111 -3.99 16.26 -0.51
CA ASN A 111 -2.82 15.73 -1.20
C ASN A 111 -2.46 14.28 -0.80
N THR A 112 -3.46 13.40 -0.74
CA THR A 112 -3.24 12.01 -0.29
C THR A 112 -2.55 11.16 -1.36
N PRO A 113 -1.87 10.08 -0.96
CA PRO A 113 -1.43 9.03 -1.89
C PRO A 113 -2.60 8.40 -2.65
N VAL A 114 -2.32 7.81 -3.81
CA VAL A 114 -3.27 6.96 -4.53
C VAL A 114 -3.14 5.52 -4.03
N TYR A 115 -4.17 5.02 -3.38
CA TYR A 115 -4.32 3.60 -3.04
C TYR A 115 -5.30 2.96 -4.02
N LEU A 116 -4.80 2.07 -4.87
CA LEU A 116 -5.60 1.33 -5.85
C LEU A 116 -5.72 -0.12 -5.39
N LEU A 117 -6.87 -0.46 -4.81
CA LEU A 117 -7.16 -1.80 -4.32
C LEU A 117 -7.96 -2.57 -5.37
N VAL A 118 -7.41 -3.69 -5.83
CA VAL A 118 -7.94 -4.52 -6.90
C VAL A 118 -8.21 -5.91 -6.34
N GLU A 119 -9.48 -6.29 -6.22
CA GLU A 119 -9.85 -7.56 -5.59
C GLU A 119 -9.34 -8.79 -6.36
N ASN A 120 -9.42 -8.74 -7.69
CA ASN A 120 -9.01 -9.84 -8.56
C ASN A 120 -7.77 -9.43 -9.37
N ASN A 121 -7.86 -9.40 -10.70
CA ASN A 121 -6.71 -9.20 -11.58
C ASN A 121 -6.61 -7.76 -12.08
N ALA A 122 -5.38 -7.35 -12.38
CA ALA A 122 -5.08 -6.11 -13.08
C ALA A 122 -4.29 -6.42 -14.35
N ASN A 123 -4.92 -6.23 -15.51
CA ASN A 123 -4.34 -6.51 -16.82
C ASN A 123 -3.97 -5.20 -17.53
N LEU A 124 -2.67 -4.90 -17.61
CA LEU A 124 -2.13 -3.73 -18.30
C LEU A 124 -1.45 -4.18 -19.59
N THR A 125 -2.10 -3.92 -20.73
CA THR A 125 -1.63 -4.45 -22.02
C THR A 125 -1.57 -3.37 -23.10
N GLY A 126 -0.52 -3.44 -23.94
CA GLY A 126 -0.43 -2.66 -25.17
C GLY A 126 -0.11 -1.18 -24.99
N GLY A 127 0.73 -0.83 -24.02
CA GLY A 127 1.11 0.56 -23.70
C GLY A 127 0.16 1.20 -22.70
N CYS A 128 -0.44 0.39 -21.83
CA CYS A 128 -1.33 0.90 -20.80
C CYS A 128 -0.53 1.39 -19.61
N ASP A 129 -0.69 2.67 -19.30
CA ASP A 129 0.03 3.31 -18.21
C ASP A 129 -0.90 3.73 -17.08
N ILE A 130 -0.46 3.54 -15.83
CA ILE A 130 -1.06 4.16 -14.65
C ILE A 130 -0.05 5.19 -14.12
N LYS A 131 -0.41 6.48 -14.12
CA LYS A 131 0.51 7.58 -13.83
C LYS A 131 0.09 8.40 -12.63
N VAL A 132 1.06 8.64 -11.75
CA VAL A 132 1.09 9.69 -10.74
C VAL A 132 2.33 10.55 -10.97
N ASN A 133 2.48 11.08 -12.19
CA ASN A 133 3.64 11.87 -12.58
C ASN A 133 3.48 13.35 -12.22
N GLY A 134 4.55 13.98 -11.75
CA GLY A 134 4.64 15.42 -11.64
C GLY A 134 4.58 16.09 -13.02
N GLY A 135 3.93 17.25 -13.08
CA GLY A 135 3.85 18.08 -14.26
C GLY A 135 5.19 18.76 -14.56
N ASN A 136 5.48 18.95 -15.84
CA ASN A 136 6.61 19.77 -16.27
C ASN A 136 6.36 21.24 -15.88
N ALA A 137 7.44 21.98 -15.62
CA ALA A 137 7.35 23.43 -15.49
C ALA A 137 6.86 24.08 -16.79
N SER A 138 6.15 25.20 -16.67
CA SER A 138 5.73 25.96 -17.84
C SER A 138 6.95 26.54 -18.56
N THR A 139 7.00 26.40 -19.89
CA THR A 139 8.00 27.08 -20.73
C THR A 139 7.53 28.46 -21.19
N THR A 140 6.26 28.79 -20.96
CA THR A 140 5.66 30.07 -21.33
C THR A 140 5.48 30.97 -20.09
N PRO A 141 5.86 32.26 -20.19
CA PRO A 141 5.60 33.22 -19.11
C PRO A 141 4.11 33.44 -18.87
N ARG A 142 3.69 33.50 -17.61
CA ARG A 142 2.26 33.61 -17.20
C ARG A 142 1.56 34.86 -17.73
N TYR A 143 2.27 35.98 -17.89
CA TYR A 143 1.65 37.29 -18.18
C TYR A 143 2.04 37.92 -19.53
N GLY A 144 2.70 37.19 -20.44
CA GLY A 144 3.06 37.69 -21.78
C GLY A 144 4.10 38.83 -21.79
N ILE A 145 4.34 39.49 -20.65
CA ILE A 145 5.34 40.53 -20.43
C ILE A 145 6.68 39.98 -19.91
N GLY A 146 6.82 38.65 -19.91
CA GLY A 146 8.07 37.93 -19.70
C GLY A 146 8.50 37.85 -18.23
N LEU A 147 9.05 36.69 -17.86
CA LEU A 147 9.78 36.38 -16.63
C LEU A 147 9.03 35.64 -15.50
N ASP A 148 7.70 35.57 -15.49
CA ASP A 148 6.97 34.73 -14.52
C ASP A 148 6.79 33.30 -15.04
N TYR A 149 7.61 32.38 -14.55
CA TYR A 149 7.54 30.96 -14.92
C TYR A 149 6.89 30.17 -13.78
N MET A 150 5.80 29.49 -14.11
CA MET A 150 5.14 28.61 -13.15
C MET A 150 5.92 27.30 -13.03
N GLY A 151 6.13 26.88 -11.79
CA GLY A 151 6.61 25.54 -11.50
C GLY A 151 5.61 24.48 -11.97
N GLY A 152 6.09 23.26 -12.14
CA GLY A 152 5.26 22.12 -12.51
C GLY A 152 4.33 21.73 -11.36
N VAL A 153 3.11 21.32 -11.71
CA VAL A 153 2.12 20.87 -10.73
C VAL A 153 2.51 19.50 -10.18
N ALA A 154 2.36 19.28 -8.89
CA ALA A 154 2.60 18.00 -8.24
C ALA A 154 1.61 16.92 -8.67
N ALA A 155 2.05 15.67 -8.65
CA ALA A 155 1.14 14.53 -8.61
C ALA A 155 0.56 14.32 -7.20
N PRO A 156 -0.45 13.45 -7.03
CA PRO A 156 -1.00 13.13 -5.70
C PRO A 156 0.08 12.66 -4.71
N ALA A 157 0.09 13.27 -3.52
CA ALA A 157 1.13 13.16 -2.49
C ALA A 157 2.53 13.68 -2.85
N GLY A 158 2.75 14.22 -4.05
CA GLY A 158 3.98 14.95 -4.40
C GLY A 158 3.88 16.45 -4.05
N ASP A 159 4.95 17.19 -4.32
CA ASP A 159 5.00 18.64 -4.11
C ASP A 159 5.22 19.46 -5.40
N ASP A 160 4.72 20.70 -5.40
CA ASP A 160 4.76 21.58 -6.56
C ASP A 160 6.17 22.13 -6.81
N GLY A 161 6.52 22.33 -8.07
CA GLY A 161 7.77 22.97 -8.47
C GLY A 161 7.84 24.45 -8.07
N GLY A 162 9.04 24.94 -7.85
CA GLY A 162 9.30 26.34 -7.52
C GLY A 162 8.96 27.25 -8.69
N SER A 163 8.12 28.26 -8.43
CA SER A 163 7.78 29.29 -9.40
C SER A 163 8.76 30.47 -9.33
N CYS A 164 9.02 31.11 -10.45
CA CYS A 164 9.85 32.30 -10.53
C CYS A 164 8.93 33.54 -10.57
N ASP A 165 9.06 34.44 -9.59
CA ASP A 165 8.48 35.79 -9.64
C ASP A 165 9.59 36.78 -10.01
N PHE A 166 9.45 37.42 -11.16
CA PHE A 166 10.40 38.43 -11.62
C PHE A 166 9.75 39.80 -11.66
N THR A 167 9.65 40.41 -10.48
CA THR A 167 9.37 41.84 -10.39
C THR A 167 10.61 42.65 -10.81
N PHE A 168 10.49 43.47 -11.88
CA PHE A 168 11.56 44.36 -12.34
C PHE A 168 12.04 45.30 -11.21
N GLY A 169 13.34 45.30 -10.90
CA GLY A 169 14.00 46.35 -10.10
C GLY A 169 14.29 46.05 -8.63
N SER A 170 13.96 44.87 -8.10
CA SER A 170 14.35 44.46 -6.74
C SER A 170 14.92 43.03 -6.71
N ALA A 171 15.62 42.67 -5.64
CA ALA A 171 16.33 41.40 -5.50
C ALA A 171 15.45 40.21 -5.92
N ARG A 172 15.87 39.52 -6.97
CA ARG A 172 15.15 38.44 -7.64
C ARG A 172 14.90 37.30 -6.65
N ARG A 173 13.64 36.98 -6.38
CA ARG A 173 13.27 35.83 -5.56
C ARG A 173 12.95 34.67 -6.48
N ALA A 174 13.96 33.85 -6.76
CA ALA A 174 13.69 32.54 -7.31
C ALA A 174 12.96 31.72 -6.23
N GLY A 175 11.83 31.13 -6.58
CA GLY A 175 11.07 30.30 -5.66
C GLY A 175 11.76 28.96 -5.43
N GLU A 176 11.76 28.53 -4.18
CA GLU A 176 12.21 27.19 -3.81
C GLU A 176 11.20 26.15 -4.32
N GLY A 177 11.68 24.94 -4.62
CA GLY A 177 10.78 23.80 -4.80
C GLY A 177 10.02 23.54 -3.51
N VAL A 178 8.71 23.25 -3.60
CA VAL A 178 7.93 22.88 -2.42
C VAL A 178 8.27 21.44 -2.03
N GLY A 179 8.19 21.13 -0.74
CA GLY A 179 8.34 19.78 -0.21
C GLY A 179 9.61 19.55 0.63
N PRO A 180 9.71 18.40 1.33
CA PRO A 180 10.87 18.06 2.15
C PRO A 180 12.15 18.07 1.32
N GLY A 181 13.01 19.06 1.58
CA GLY A 181 14.28 19.21 0.88
C GLY A 181 14.16 19.53 -0.61
N GLY A 182 13.05 20.15 -1.03
CA GLY A 182 12.93 20.75 -2.36
C GLY A 182 14.13 21.64 -2.68
N GLY A 183 14.56 21.60 -3.94
CA GLY A 183 15.76 22.33 -4.35
C GLY A 183 15.60 23.83 -4.11
N GLY A 184 16.46 24.40 -3.27
CA GLY A 184 16.49 25.83 -3.05
C GLY A 184 16.93 26.58 -4.32
N ALA A 185 16.40 27.79 -4.46
CA ALA A 185 16.81 28.72 -5.48
C ALA A 185 18.27 29.18 -5.25
N ALA A 186 19.14 29.06 -6.25
CA ALA A 186 20.42 29.76 -6.19
C ALA A 186 20.21 31.26 -6.48
N THR A 187 21.03 32.10 -5.87
CA THR A 187 21.07 33.53 -6.22
C THR A 187 21.67 33.79 -7.61
N ASN A 188 22.31 32.78 -8.25
CA ASN A 188 22.87 32.84 -9.60
C ASN A 188 22.66 31.53 -10.41
N ALA A 189 22.12 31.69 -11.61
CA ALA A 189 21.99 30.80 -12.78
C ALA A 189 21.42 29.37 -12.65
N SER A 190 21.43 28.74 -11.48
CA SER A 190 21.14 27.30 -11.37
C SER A 190 20.02 26.99 -10.38
N GLY A 191 18.95 26.32 -10.82
CA GLY A 191 17.91 25.77 -9.94
C GLY A 191 18.42 24.59 -9.13
N GLY A 192 17.92 24.45 -7.89
CA GLY A 192 18.15 23.25 -7.07
C GLY A 192 17.36 22.04 -7.59
N GLY A 193 17.94 20.85 -7.48
CA GLY A 193 17.26 19.60 -7.89
C GLY A 193 16.18 19.18 -6.89
N GLY A 194 15.12 18.53 -7.34
CA GLY A 194 14.09 17.98 -6.45
C GLY A 194 14.63 16.85 -5.57
N ALA A 195 14.18 16.81 -4.31
CA ALA A 195 14.34 15.70 -3.38
C ALA A 195 13.67 14.41 -3.88
N SER A 196 14.31 13.28 -3.56
CA SER A 196 13.67 11.97 -3.52
C SER A 196 12.63 11.93 -2.38
N PRO A 197 11.68 10.99 -2.34
CA PRO A 197 10.61 10.96 -1.33
C PRO A 197 11.02 10.98 0.15
N VAL A 198 12.30 10.76 0.48
CA VAL A 198 12.84 10.77 1.85
C VAL A 198 14.11 11.59 2.01
N THR A 199 14.85 11.87 0.94
CA THR A 199 16.13 12.56 1.03
C THR A 199 16.06 13.86 0.28
N ALA A 200 16.40 14.94 0.98
CA ALA A 200 16.49 16.27 0.42
C ALA A 200 17.36 16.32 -0.84
N GLY A 201 16.92 17.10 -1.82
CA GLY A 201 17.77 17.58 -2.89
C GLY A 201 18.76 18.62 -2.38
N ALA A 202 19.72 18.98 -3.22
CA ALA A 202 20.65 20.05 -2.93
C ALA A 202 20.22 21.34 -3.64
N ASN A 203 20.43 22.46 -2.96
CA ASN A 203 20.30 23.79 -3.54
C ASN A 203 21.30 23.95 -4.70
N GLY A 204 20.94 24.76 -5.70
CA GLY A 204 21.93 25.23 -6.67
C GLY A 204 22.98 26.10 -5.97
N THR A 205 24.24 26.03 -6.40
CA THR A 205 25.30 26.89 -5.86
C THR A 205 25.59 28.07 -6.79
N THR A 206 26.07 29.18 -6.24
CA THR A 206 26.36 30.39 -7.00
C THR A 206 27.59 30.26 -7.89
N GLY A 207 27.46 30.66 -9.16
CA GLY A 207 28.58 31.21 -9.93
C GLY A 207 29.11 30.38 -11.11
N ASN A 208 28.63 29.16 -11.34
CA ASN A 208 28.98 28.41 -12.56
C ASN A 208 27.90 27.36 -12.89
N LEU A 209 27.49 27.27 -14.16
CA LEU A 209 26.51 26.29 -14.68
C LEU A 209 26.93 24.82 -14.44
N THR A 210 28.14 24.59 -13.93
CA THR A 210 28.71 23.29 -13.62
C THR A 210 28.27 22.74 -12.26
N ASN A 211 27.79 23.58 -11.33
CA ASN A 211 27.48 23.16 -9.95
C ASN A 211 25.97 23.25 -9.66
N VAL A 212 25.21 22.45 -10.41
CA VAL A 212 23.77 22.34 -10.28
C VAL A 212 23.39 21.57 -9.01
N GLY A 213 22.21 21.86 -8.45
CA GLY A 213 21.69 21.12 -7.31
C GLY A 213 21.54 19.63 -7.66
N GLN A 214 22.09 18.74 -6.85
CA GLN A 214 21.88 17.31 -7.03
C GLN A 214 20.49 16.91 -6.54
N GLY A 215 19.81 16.05 -7.28
CA GLY A 215 18.60 15.39 -6.79
C GLY A 215 18.89 14.53 -5.56
N GLY A 216 17.89 14.40 -4.67
CA GLY A 216 18.02 13.58 -3.47
C GLY A 216 18.32 12.12 -3.78
N THR A 217 19.01 11.43 -2.86
CA THR A 217 19.26 9.99 -2.98
C THR A 217 18.01 9.19 -2.58
N PRO A 218 17.75 8.04 -3.21
CA PRO A 218 16.72 7.12 -2.74
C PRO A 218 16.91 6.76 -1.25
N PRO A 219 15.83 6.37 -0.55
CA PRO A 219 15.93 5.80 0.80
C PRO A 219 16.95 4.67 0.83
N SER A 220 17.81 4.66 1.85
CA SER A 220 18.61 3.48 2.17
C SER A 220 17.81 2.45 2.97
N ASP A 221 16.86 2.92 3.78
CA ASP A 221 15.98 2.05 4.57
C ASP A 221 14.73 1.70 3.78
N ARG A 222 14.53 0.40 3.60
CA ARG A 222 13.48 -0.22 2.78
C ARG A 222 12.23 -0.55 3.59
N ALA A 223 12.31 -0.39 4.92
CA ALA A 223 11.19 -0.48 5.84
C ALA A 223 10.46 0.86 6.00
N ASP A 224 11.06 1.97 5.55
CA ASP A 224 10.42 3.28 5.60
C ASP A 224 9.16 3.27 4.73
N ARG A 225 8.02 3.39 5.39
CA ARG A 225 6.73 3.58 4.72
C ARG A 225 6.72 4.99 4.15
N ILE A 226 7.00 5.10 2.86
CA ILE A 226 7.05 6.39 2.21
C ILE A 226 5.62 6.83 1.90
N LEU A 227 5.13 7.79 2.69
CA LEU A 227 3.80 8.39 2.53
C LEU A 227 3.81 9.70 1.75
N HIS A 228 5.00 10.14 1.31
CA HIS A 228 5.19 11.35 0.54
C HIS A 228 5.79 10.99 -0.83
N GLY A 229 5.40 11.75 -1.84
CA GLY A 229 5.97 11.66 -3.18
C GLY A 229 7.31 12.36 -3.26
N GLY A 230 7.81 12.55 -4.48
CA GLY A 230 8.95 13.40 -4.74
C GLY A 230 8.61 14.87 -4.49
N SER A 231 9.63 15.66 -4.15
CA SER A 231 9.45 17.11 -4.02
C SER A 231 9.54 17.83 -5.37
N GLY A 232 9.10 19.09 -5.41
CA GLY A 232 9.31 19.96 -6.57
C GLY A 232 10.78 20.39 -6.72
N GLY A 233 11.20 20.63 -7.96
CA GLY A 233 12.48 21.28 -8.25
C GLY A 233 12.44 22.79 -8.00
N GLY A 234 13.59 23.41 -7.78
CA GLY A 234 13.69 24.86 -7.56
C GLY A 234 13.63 25.69 -8.84
N CYS A 235 13.21 26.94 -8.74
CA CYS A 235 13.33 27.92 -9.82
C CYS A 235 14.81 28.26 -10.10
N GLY A 236 15.17 28.41 -11.38
CA GLY A 236 16.46 28.96 -11.81
C GLY A 236 16.36 30.43 -12.21
N SER A 237 17.32 31.25 -11.79
CA SER A 237 17.42 32.69 -12.12
C SER A 237 18.73 33.00 -12.82
N THR A 238 18.75 33.69 -13.97
CA THR A 238 20.02 34.08 -14.61
C THR A 238 20.28 35.57 -14.50
N THR A 239 21.51 35.96 -14.18
CA THR A 239 21.95 37.37 -14.10
C THR A 239 22.05 38.06 -15.48
N SER A 240 22.13 37.29 -16.57
CA SER A 240 22.51 37.78 -17.90
C SER A 240 21.36 38.04 -18.89
N GLY A 241 20.12 38.22 -18.41
CA GLY A 241 18.98 38.56 -19.28
C GLY A 241 18.42 37.39 -20.09
N THR A 242 18.82 36.15 -19.81
CA THR A 242 18.10 34.96 -20.28
C THR A 242 16.88 34.72 -19.40
N SER A 243 15.85 34.07 -19.95
CA SER A 243 14.62 33.85 -19.20
C SER A 243 14.84 32.86 -18.04
N PRO A 244 14.31 33.16 -16.84
CA PRO A 244 14.30 32.22 -15.72
C PRO A 244 13.47 30.98 -16.05
N GLY A 245 13.51 29.99 -15.18
CA GLY A 245 12.84 28.72 -15.41
C GLY A 245 12.22 28.14 -14.16
N GLY A 246 10.93 27.80 -14.23
CA GLY A 246 10.25 27.10 -13.15
C GLY A 246 10.82 25.69 -12.95
N GLY A 247 10.77 25.21 -11.71
CA GLY A 247 11.14 23.83 -11.39
C GLY A 247 10.02 22.86 -11.72
N GLY A 248 10.35 21.61 -12.04
CA GLY A 248 9.35 20.56 -12.30
C GLY A 248 8.63 20.11 -11.03
N GLY A 249 7.38 19.63 -11.16
CA GLY A 249 6.61 19.10 -10.04
C GLY A 249 7.08 17.71 -9.61
N GLY A 250 6.92 17.37 -8.34
CA GLY A 250 7.28 16.07 -7.81
C GLY A 250 6.32 14.94 -8.24
N GLY A 251 6.88 13.75 -8.45
CA GLY A 251 6.11 12.53 -8.67
C GLY A 251 5.32 12.13 -7.42
N GLY A 252 4.18 11.48 -7.62
CA GLY A 252 3.25 11.15 -6.55
C GLY A 252 3.52 9.81 -5.88
N VAL A 253 2.58 9.36 -5.05
CA VAL A 253 2.62 8.03 -4.44
C VAL A 253 1.49 7.18 -5.02
N LEU A 254 1.86 6.02 -5.59
CA LEU A 254 0.95 4.97 -6.02
C LEU A 254 1.20 3.70 -5.20
N VAL A 255 0.21 3.31 -4.42
CA VAL A 255 0.16 2.00 -3.75
C VAL A 255 -0.91 1.17 -4.43
N MET A 256 -0.52 0.07 -5.06
CA MET A 256 -1.43 -0.83 -5.75
C MET A 256 -1.44 -2.19 -5.06
N ALA A 257 -2.61 -2.64 -4.62
CA ALA A 257 -2.81 -3.96 -4.05
C ALA A 257 -3.69 -4.80 -4.96
N VAL A 258 -3.22 -5.98 -5.35
CA VAL A 258 -3.91 -6.85 -6.31
C VAL A 258 -4.08 -8.24 -5.69
N GLY A 259 -5.32 -8.63 -5.39
CA GLY A 259 -5.61 -9.93 -4.80
C GLY A 259 -5.27 -11.10 -5.73
N GLY A 260 -5.29 -10.89 -7.05
CA GLY A 260 -4.90 -11.85 -8.07
C GLY A 260 -3.56 -11.52 -8.74
N THR A 261 -3.55 -11.62 -10.07
CA THR A 261 -2.36 -11.36 -10.89
C THR A 261 -2.36 -9.92 -11.41
N LEU A 262 -1.23 -9.23 -11.25
CA LEU A 262 -0.92 -8.01 -12.00
C LEU A 262 -0.09 -8.39 -13.24
N THR A 263 -0.65 -8.18 -14.42
CA THR A 263 -0.02 -8.54 -15.68
C THR A 263 0.40 -7.29 -16.45
N PHE A 264 1.67 -7.21 -16.83
CA PHE A 264 2.23 -6.23 -17.74
C PHE A 264 2.44 -6.85 -19.14
N VAL A 265 1.99 -6.19 -20.20
CA VAL A 265 2.23 -6.62 -21.57
C VAL A 265 2.54 -5.41 -22.46
N ASN A 266 3.54 -5.56 -23.34
CA ASN A 266 3.85 -4.65 -24.45
C ASN A 266 3.90 -3.16 -24.06
N GLY A 267 4.92 -2.70 -23.32
CA GLY A 267 5.08 -1.24 -23.14
C GLY A 267 4.31 -0.63 -21.96
N SER A 268 3.70 -1.43 -21.08
CA SER A 268 2.82 -0.92 -20.01
C SER A 268 3.60 -0.54 -18.75
N TRP A 269 3.30 0.60 -18.13
CA TRP A 269 4.04 1.11 -16.98
C TRP A 269 3.17 1.59 -15.80
N LEU A 270 3.65 1.33 -14.59
CA LEU A 270 3.28 2.11 -13.41
C LEU A 270 4.29 3.24 -13.25
N MET A 271 3.85 4.49 -13.34
CA MET A 271 4.75 5.64 -13.37
C MET A 271 4.49 6.61 -12.22
N ALA A 272 5.56 7.00 -11.53
CA ALA A 272 5.57 8.09 -10.57
C ALA A 272 6.77 8.99 -10.84
N GLN A 273 6.87 9.51 -12.07
CA GLN A 273 8.01 10.33 -12.48
C GLN A 273 7.91 11.76 -11.95
N GLY A 274 9.06 12.38 -11.71
CA GLY A 274 9.13 13.82 -11.53
C GLY A 274 8.96 14.57 -12.84
N GLY A 275 8.42 15.79 -12.78
CA GLY A 275 8.29 16.68 -13.92
C GLY A 275 9.62 17.31 -14.33
N ASN A 276 9.79 17.55 -15.62
CA ASN A 276 10.95 18.26 -16.16
C ASN A 276 10.91 19.74 -15.81
N ALA A 277 12.08 20.32 -15.64
CA ALA A 277 12.20 21.77 -15.45
C ALA A 277 12.06 22.54 -16.77
N ALA A 278 11.87 23.86 -16.66
CA ALA A 278 12.02 24.78 -17.77
C ALA A 278 13.34 25.57 -17.61
N ASN A 279 14.00 25.92 -18.71
CA ASN A 279 15.20 26.77 -18.78
C ASN A 279 16.34 26.40 -17.80
N TYR A 280 16.41 27.09 -16.66
CA TYR A 280 17.45 26.89 -15.64
C TYR A 280 16.89 26.29 -14.34
N GLY A 281 15.60 25.95 -14.31
CA GLY A 281 14.95 25.33 -13.16
C GLY A 281 15.47 23.91 -12.91
N GLY A 282 15.23 23.40 -11.71
CA GLY A 282 15.51 22.01 -11.37
C GLY A 282 14.37 21.06 -11.70
N GLY A 283 14.68 19.81 -12.05
CA GLY A 283 13.69 18.76 -12.24
C GLY A 283 13.05 18.35 -10.92
N GLY A 284 11.78 17.95 -10.95
CA GLY A 284 11.08 17.42 -9.79
C GLY A 284 11.57 16.02 -9.41
N GLY A 285 11.51 15.66 -8.14
CA GLY A 285 11.87 14.33 -7.67
C GLY A 285 10.89 13.26 -8.17
N GLY A 286 11.39 12.05 -8.40
CA GLY A 286 10.55 10.88 -8.62
C GLY A 286 9.74 10.54 -7.37
N GLY A 287 8.59 9.93 -7.58
CA GLY A 287 7.64 9.54 -6.54
C GLY A 287 7.84 8.11 -6.06
N VAL A 288 6.76 7.49 -5.61
CA VAL A 288 6.75 6.15 -5.03
C VAL A 288 5.77 5.27 -5.79
N VAL A 289 6.21 4.07 -6.15
CA VAL A 289 5.32 3.00 -6.60
C VAL A 289 5.55 1.79 -5.71
N ARG A 290 4.50 1.36 -5.00
CA ARG A 290 4.49 0.13 -4.23
C ARG A 290 3.42 -0.79 -4.77
N VAL A 291 3.80 -1.98 -5.18
CA VAL A 291 2.90 -3.04 -5.64
C VAL A 291 2.89 -4.14 -4.60
N VAL A 292 1.70 -4.56 -4.19
CA VAL A 292 1.46 -5.78 -3.42
C VAL A 292 0.55 -6.65 -4.26
N ALA A 293 1.01 -7.82 -4.68
CA ALA A 293 0.20 -8.70 -5.51
C ALA A 293 0.37 -10.16 -5.15
N THR A 294 -0.63 -10.99 -5.46
CA THR A 294 -0.45 -12.43 -5.32
C THR A 294 0.62 -12.93 -6.30
N THR A 295 0.51 -12.51 -7.55
CA THR A 295 1.48 -12.80 -8.61
C THR A 295 1.66 -11.56 -9.48
N VAL A 296 2.87 -11.32 -10.00
CA VAL A 296 3.10 -10.35 -11.07
C VAL A 296 3.67 -11.08 -12.28
N GLU A 297 3.12 -10.79 -13.45
CA GLU A 297 3.55 -11.34 -14.74
C GLU A 297 3.98 -10.22 -15.68
N GLY A 298 5.05 -10.44 -16.44
CA GLY A 298 5.51 -9.49 -17.45
C GLY A 298 6.41 -10.15 -18.50
N PRO A 299 6.58 -9.53 -19.68
CA PRO A 299 7.58 -9.96 -20.64
C PRO A 299 8.99 -9.83 -20.05
N ALA A 300 9.88 -10.73 -20.45
CA ALA A 300 11.29 -10.72 -20.06
C ALA A 300 12.05 -9.44 -20.43
N SER A 301 11.53 -8.66 -21.37
CA SER A 301 12.31 -7.74 -22.22
C SER A 301 12.50 -6.32 -21.69
N GLY A 302 12.17 -6.01 -20.43
CA GLY A 302 12.33 -4.66 -19.88
C GLY A 302 11.50 -3.57 -20.54
N SER A 303 10.54 -3.98 -21.36
CA SER A 303 9.63 -3.07 -22.05
C SER A 303 8.45 -2.63 -21.18
N CYS A 304 8.38 -3.07 -19.93
CA CYS A 304 7.28 -2.75 -19.01
C CYS A 304 7.76 -2.83 -17.56
N GLY A 305 7.02 -2.17 -16.67
CA GLY A 305 7.23 -2.30 -15.23
C GLY A 305 6.96 -1.03 -14.48
N VAL A 306 7.87 -0.66 -13.59
CA VAL A 306 7.74 0.49 -12.69
C VAL A 306 8.75 1.56 -13.07
N ASP A 307 8.31 2.80 -13.26
CA ASP A 307 9.17 3.95 -13.54
C ASP A 307 8.96 5.04 -12.49
N VAL A 308 9.99 5.26 -11.67
CA VAL A 308 10.01 6.26 -10.61
C VAL A 308 11.13 7.28 -10.81
N THR A 309 11.46 7.56 -12.07
CA THR A 309 12.57 8.46 -12.41
C THR A 309 12.30 9.90 -11.96
N GLY A 310 13.35 10.58 -11.50
CA GLY A 310 13.32 12.03 -11.31
C GLY A 310 13.25 12.76 -12.66
N GLY A 311 12.64 13.93 -12.65
CA GLY A 311 12.51 14.80 -13.81
C GLY A 311 13.85 15.33 -14.29
N LEU A 312 13.94 15.57 -15.60
CA LEU A 312 15.13 16.13 -16.22
C LEU A 312 15.31 17.59 -15.84
N ALA A 313 16.57 17.95 -15.61
CA ALA A 313 16.98 19.34 -15.59
C ALA A 313 16.92 19.93 -16.99
N ALA A 314 16.63 21.22 -17.08
CA ALA A 314 16.96 22.00 -18.27
C ALA A 314 18.41 22.52 -18.17
N SER A 315 18.93 23.13 -19.24
CA SER A 315 20.36 23.50 -19.34
C SER A 315 20.85 24.33 -18.14
N GLY A 316 21.69 23.72 -17.28
CA GLY A 316 22.26 24.38 -16.10
C GLY A 316 21.40 24.33 -14.82
N GLY A 317 20.30 23.55 -14.82
CA GLY A 317 19.49 23.26 -13.65
C GLY A 317 19.84 21.93 -12.97
N GLY A 318 19.36 21.74 -11.73
CA GLY A 318 19.53 20.50 -10.98
C GLY A 318 18.61 19.37 -11.46
N VAL A 319 19.08 18.13 -11.49
CA VAL A 319 18.22 16.97 -11.85
C VAL A 319 17.33 16.57 -10.68
N GLY A 320 16.16 16.01 -10.97
CA GLY A 320 15.30 15.42 -9.96
C GLY A 320 15.93 14.20 -9.29
N GLY A 321 15.72 14.05 -7.98
CA GLY A 321 16.07 12.85 -7.23
C GLY A 321 15.31 11.64 -7.75
N ALA A 322 15.92 10.46 -7.70
CA ALA A 322 15.22 9.23 -8.08
C ALA A 322 14.15 8.88 -7.02
N GLY A 323 13.02 8.38 -7.49
CA GLY A 323 11.94 7.88 -6.65
C GLY A 323 12.22 6.47 -6.13
N PHE A 324 11.17 5.82 -5.62
CA PHE A 324 11.25 4.51 -4.99
C PHE A 324 10.20 3.55 -5.55
N GLY A 325 10.66 2.41 -6.08
CA GLY A 325 9.82 1.32 -6.57
C GLY A 325 9.96 0.09 -5.68
N LYS A 326 8.85 -0.51 -5.24
CA LYS A 326 8.83 -1.77 -4.49
C LYS A 326 7.74 -2.68 -5.01
N ILE A 327 8.05 -3.96 -5.20
CA ILE A 327 7.08 -4.99 -5.60
C ILE A 327 7.18 -6.12 -4.57
N GLU A 328 6.08 -6.37 -3.86
CA GLU A 328 5.94 -7.40 -2.85
C GLU A 328 4.98 -8.46 -3.37
N LEU A 329 5.42 -9.72 -3.37
CA LEU A 329 4.67 -10.83 -3.94
C LEU A 329 4.35 -11.87 -2.88
N VAL A 330 3.14 -12.40 -2.95
CA VAL A 330 2.76 -13.58 -2.17
C VAL A 330 3.41 -14.84 -2.73
N ASN A 331 3.38 -14.99 -4.05
CA ASN A 331 3.96 -16.11 -4.76
C ASN A 331 5.24 -15.70 -5.49
N SER A 332 6.25 -16.56 -5.45
CA SER A 332 7.43 -16.38 -6.30
C SER A 332 6.99 -16.29 -7.77
N PRO A 333 7.46 -15.30 -8.55
CA PRO A 333 7.05 -15.17 -9.93
C PRO A 333 7.49 -16.40 -10.71
N THR A 334 6.60 -16.93 -11.55
CA THR A 334 6.87 -18.08 -12.43
C THR A 334 7.45 -17.66 -13.79
N GLY A 335 7.66 -16.36 -14.02
CA GLY A 335 8.09 -15.78 -15.29
C GLY A 335 9.38 -14.95 -15.20
N PRO A 336 9.96 -14.58 -16.37
CA PRO A 336 11.15 -13.75 -16.46
C PRO A 336 10.89 -12.32 -15.92
N GLY A 337 11.94 -11.73 -15.34
CA GLY A 337 11.87 -10.63 -14.37
C GLY A 337 11.11 -9.36 -14.79
N ILE A 338 10.47 -8.76 -13.81
CA ILE A 338 9.85 -7.42 -13.88
C ILE A 338 10.95 -6.37 -13.73
N TRP A 339 10.85 -5.29 -14.49
CA TRP A 339 11.85 -4.23 -14.50
C TRP A 339 11.40 -3.01 -13.70
N ILE A 340 12.32 -2.45 -12.92
CA ILE A 340 12.14 -1.20 -12.19
C ILE A 340 13.16 -0.22 -12.77
N SER A 341 12.70 0.90 -13.35
CA SER A 341 13.55 1.92 -13.95
C SER A 341 13.76 3.08 -12.98
N THR A 342 15.03 3.47 -12.79
CA THR A 342 15.44 4.64 -12.00
C THR A 342 16.54 5.42 -12.75
N SER A 343 16.60 6.76 -12.61
CA SER A 343 17.36 7.65 -13.51
C SER A 343 18.83 7.86 -13.13
N LYS A 344 19.29 7.20 -12.06
CA LYS A 344 20.69 7.08 -11.62
C LYS A 344 20.91 5.60 -11.29
N PRO A 345 22.14 5.08 -11.10
CA PRO A 345 22.34 3.67 -10.77
C PRO A 345 21.78 3.38 -9.36
N ALA A 346 20.46 3.29 -9.23
CA ALA A 346 19.82 2.69 -8.09
C ALA A 346 19.99 1.19 -8.30
N GLN A 347 20.33 0.52 -7.21
CA GLN A 347 20.23 -0.91 -7.14
C GLN A 347 18.76 -1.24 -7.45
N ASP A 348 18.53 -2.01 -8.52
CA ASP A 348 17.22 -2.58 -8.83
C ASP A 348 16.86 -3.52 -7.68
N VAL A 349 16.18 -3.01 -6.66
CA VAL A 349 15.77 -3.83 -5.53
C VAL A 349 14.36 -4.32 -5.81
N LEU A 350 14.28 -5.35 -6.64
CA LEU A 350 13.11 -6.23 -6.65
C LEU A 350 13.18 -7.07 -5.36
N GLU A 351 12.37 -6.70 -4.38
CA GLU A 351 12.40 -7.31 -3.05
C GLU A 351 11.30 -8.35 -2.90
N PHE A 352 11.67 -9.63 -2.99
CA PHE A 352 10.76 -10.72 -2.65
C PHE A 352 10.79 -10.91 -1.13
N GLY A 353 9.68 -10.62 -0.45
CA GLY A 353 9.58 -10.72 1.01
C GLY A 353 8.14 -10.84 1.50
N THR A 354 7.97 -11.01 2.81
CA THR A 354 6.65 -10.99 3.46
C THR A 354 5.93 -9.69 3.13
N VAL A 355 4.70 -9.82 2.62
CA VAL A 355 3.80 -8.69 2.34
C VAL A 355 3.71 -7.80 3.59
N GLN A 356 4.19 -6.56 3.48
CA GLN A 356 3.97 -5.56 4.51
C GLN A 356 2.52 -5.06 4.44
N GLU A 357 1.98 -4.55 5.55
CA GLU A 357 0.64 -3.94 5.54
C GLU A 357 0.55 -2.84 4.47
N ILE A 358 -0.55 -2.83 3.71
CA ILE A 358 -0.79 -1.86 2.62
C ILE A 358 -0.92 -0.44 3.19
N PHE A 359 -1.72 -0.29 4.24
CA PHE A 359 -1.95 0.99 4.89
C PHE A 359 -0.99 1.21 6.05
N PRO A 360 -0.50 2.45 6.28
CA PRO A 360 0.14 2.81 7.54
C PRO A 360 -0.78 2.38 8.69
N LYS A 361 -0.25 1.58 9.61
CA LYS A 361 -1.00 1.12 10.76
C LYS A 361 -1.48 2.37 11.51
N PRO A 362 -2.79 2.60 11.65
CA PRO A 362 -3.26 3.70 12.46
C PRO A 362 -2.64 3.57 13.85
N ALA A 363 -2.19 4.66 14.45
CA ALA A 363 -1.61 4.64 15.80
C ALA A 363 -2.58 4.10 16.87
N TRP A 364 -3.86 3.93 16.52
CA TRP A 364 -4.93 3.39 17.34
C TRP A 364 -5.34 1.96 16.97
N ARG A 365 -4.73 1.33 15.95
CA ARG A 365 -5.09 -0.05 15.56
C ARG A 365 -4.67 -1.01 16.68
N PRO A 366 -5.60 -1.81 17.21
CA PRO A 366 -5.26 -2.84 18.17
C PRO A 366 -4.28 -3.84 17.58
N VAL A 367 -3.28 -4.21 18.36
CA VAL A 367 -2.24 -5.16 18.02
C VAL A 367 -2.27 -6.23 19.08
N LEU A 368 -2.20 -7.48 18.67
CA LEU A 368 -2.00 -8.59 19.57
C LEU A 368 -0.88 -9.45 18.99
N ALA A 369 0.13 -9.74 19.81
CA ALA A 369 1.28 -10.55 19.42
C ALA A 369 1.55 -11.62 20.48
N ILE A 370 1.86 -12.83 20.05
CA ILE A 370 2.39 -13.88 20.93
C ILE A 370 3.87 -13.57 21.18
N VAL A 371 4.23 -13.28 22.43
CA VAL A 371 5.59 -12.92 22.84
C VAL A 371 6.39 -14.16 23.19
N SER A 372 5.79 -15.06 23.97
CA SER A 372 6.39 -16.34 24.30
C SER A 372 5.34 -17.40 24.58
N VAL A 373 5.77 -18.65 24.44
CA VAL A 373 5.00 -19.83 24.82
C VAL A 373 5.89 -20.65 25.74
N ASP A 374 5.42 -20.85 26.96
CA ASP A 374 6.13 -21.61 27.99
C ASP A 374 5.32 -22.88 28.29
N ALA A 375 5.97 -24.04 28.18
CA ALA A 375 5.36 -25.33 28.50
C ALA A 375 5.97 -25.87 29.80
N LYS A 376 5.12 -26.25 30.76
CA LYS A 376 5.56 -26.94 31.97
C LYS A 376 5.50 -28.45 31.75
N VAL A 377 6.68 -29.07 31.70
CA VAL A 377 6.88 -30.50 31.44
C VAL A 377 7.54 -31.11 32.66
N ASN A 378 6.88 -32.07 33.32
CA ASN A 378 7.38 -32.73 34.54
C ASN A 378 7.80 -31.74 35.64
N GLY A 379 7.02 -30.68 35.83
CA GLY A 379 7.33 -29.64 36.83
C GLY A 379 8.32 -28.56 36.36
N VAL A 380 8.98 -28.73 35.22
CA VAL A 380 9.98 -27.80 34.68
C VAL A 380 9.38 -26.93 33.58
N THR A 381 9.46 -25.62 33.72
CA THR A 381 9.06 -24.67 32.66
C THR A 381 10.13 -24.63 31.57
N LYS A 382 9.73 -24.89 30.33
CA LYS A 382 10.57 -24.75 29.14
C LYS A 382 9.95 -23.69 28.24
N ASN A 383 10.75 -22.71 27.84
CA ASN A 383 10.36 -21.79 26.79
C ASN A 383 10.40 -22.54 25.46
N VAL A 384 9.23 -22.73 24.86
CA VAL A 384 9.04 -23.41 23.58
C VAL A 384 8.77 -22.41 22.46
N THR A 385 9.06 -21.13 22.69
CA THR A 385 8.99 -20.08 21.67
C THR A 385 10.05 -20.35 20.62
N ARG A 386 9.69 -21.08 19.57
CA ARG A 386 10.45 -20.98 18.33
C ARG A 386 10.17 -19.60 17.78
N GLN A 387 11.21 -18.76 17.70
CA GLN A 387 11.15 -17.61 16.81
C GLN A 387 10.82 -18.16 15.42
N MET A 388 9.66 -17.77 14.89
CA MET A 388 9.39 -17.96 13.47
C MET A 388 10.42 -17.12 12.72
N THR A 389 11.49 -17.76 12.26
CA THR A 389 12.51 -17.10 11.42
C THR A 389 11.94 -16.70 10.06
N ASN A 390 10.74 -17.18 9.70
CA ASN A 390 10.03 -16.78 8.51
C ASN A 390 8.50 -16.94 8.70
N PRO A 391 7.71 -15.84 8.78
CA PRO A 391 6.24 -15.91 8.86
C PRO A 391 5.58 -16.51 7.61
N SER A 392 6.31 -16.61 6.49
CA SER A 392 5.77 -16.99 5.18
C SER A 392 5.53 -18.50 5.01
N VAL A 393 6.01 -19.35 5.92
CA VAL A 393 5.83 -20.81 5.84
C VAL A 393 4.65 -21.20 6.72
N HIS A 394 3.46 -21.29 6.14
CA HIS A 394 2.29 -21.81 6.85
C HIS A 394 2.55 -23.25 7.32
N ILE A 395 2.32 -23.47 8.62
CA ILE A 395 2.83 -24.60 9.42
C ILE A 395 1.96 -25.87 9.26
N HIS A 396 1.13 -25.98 8.22
CA HIS A 396 0.21 -27.11 8.11
C HIS A 396 0.88 -28.47 7.84
N THR A 397 2.18 -28.53 7.58
CA THR A 397 2.89 -29.77 7.23
C THR A 397 4.05 -30.17 8.15
N VAL A 398 4.44 -29.35 9.13
CA VAL A 398 5.47 -29.71 10.12
C VAL A 398 5.03 -29.21 11.50
N PRO A 399 4.76 -30.10 12.49
CA PRO A 399 4.43 -29.69 13.84
C PRO A 399 5.54 -28.81 14.41
N GLY A 400 5.20 -27.58 14.82
CA GLY A 400 6.19 -26.58 15.24
C GLY A 400 6.78 -26.85 16.62
N ILE A 401 6.05 -27.56 17.49
CA ILE A 401 6.43 -27.81 18.89
C ILE A 401 5.95 -29.21 19.31
N PHE A 402 6.91 -30.11 19.56
CA PHE A 402 6.65 -31.40 20.19
C PHE A 402 6.78 -31.27 21.70
N ILE A 403 5.69 -31.55 22.43
CA ILE A 403 5.75 -31.71 23.89
C ILE A 403 5.69 -33.20 24.20
N ASP A 404 6.85 -33.83 24.16
CA ASP A 404 6.99 -35.22 24.59
C ASP A 404 7.12 -35.25 26.11
N ALA A 405 5.99 -35.42 26.81
CA ALA A 405 6.02 -35.66 28.26
C ALA A 405 5.08 -36.80 28.67
N PRO A 406 5.57 -37.77 29.47
CA PRO A 406 4.83 -38.98 29.82
C PRO A 406 3.79 -38.78 30.94
N THR A 407 3.63 -37.59 31.50
CA THR A 407 2.71 -37.35 32.64
C THR A 407 1.53 -36.44 32.30
N PRO A 408 0.33 -36.68 32.88
CA PRO A 408 -0.94 -36.03 32.50
C PRO A 408 -1.16 -34.60 33.03
N GLU A 409 -0.21 -34.01 33.75
CA GLU A 409 -0.32 -32.64 34.26
C GLU A 409 0.67 -31.71 33.57
N GLN A 410 0.29 -31.24 32.39
CA GLN A 410 1.02 -30.20 31.66
C GLN A 410 0.24 -28.90 31.69
N ALA A 411 1.00 -27.79 31.79
CA ALA A 411 0.47 -26.45 31.63
C ALA A 411 1.18 -25.75 30.47
N ILE A 412 0.43 -25.25 29.50
CA ILE A 412 0.96 -24.35 28.48
C ILE A 412 0.58 -22.93 28.88
N THR A 413 1.55 -22.04 28.90
CA THR A 413 1.38 -20.62 29.19
C THR A 413 1.72 -19.84 27.94
N VAL A 414 0.75 -19.14 27.37
CA VAL A 414 0.95 -18.25 26.22
C VAL A 414 1.00 -16.82 26.73
N HIS A 415 2.14 -16.17 26.57
CA HIS A 415 2.32 -14.76 26.88
C HIS A 415 2.04 -13.93 25.64
N LEU A 416 1.11 -12.99 25.75
CA LEU A 416 0.77 -12.05 24.69
C LEU A 416 1.20 -10.64 25.09
N SER A 417 1.55 -9.84 24.10
CA SER A 417 1.63 -8.39 24.21
C SER A 417 0.54 -7.81 23.32
N SER A 418 -0.17 -6.82 23.83
CA SER A 418 -1.06 -6.02 23.01
C SER A 418 -0.72 -4.55 23.05
N ASP A 419 -0.97 -3.86 21.95
CA ASP A 419 -0.91 -2.41 21.86
C ASP A 419 -2.27 -1.90 21.36
N ASN A 420 -2.77 -0.80 21.91
CA ASN A 420 -4.09 -0.21 21.56
C ASN A 420 -5.30 -1.17 21.59
N VAL A 421 -5.24 -2.27 22.34
CA VAL A 421 -6.43 -3.12 22.61
C VAL A 421 -7.23 -2.49 23.75
N PRO A 422 -8.51 -2.13 23.55
CA PRO A 422 -9.34 -1.60 24.63
C PRO A 422 -9.38 -2.56 25.84
N HIS A 423 -9.35 -2.02 27.06
CA HIS A 423 -9.38 -2.83 28.29
C HIS A 423 -10.65 -3.69 28.44
N THR A 424 -11.72 -3.34 27.73
CA THR A 424 -12.97 -4.09 27.70
C THR A 424 -12.98 -5.22 26.67
N SER A 425 -11.92 -5.35 25.87
CA SER A 425 -11.82 -6.36 24.84
C SER A 425 -11.50 -7.73 25.43
N GLN A 426 -12.10 -8.76 24.83
CA GLN A 426 -11.82 -10.15 25.16
C GLN A 426 -10.80 -10.70 24.16
N VAL A 427 -9.73 -11.28 24.68
CA VAL A 427 -8.71 -11.97 23.88
C VAL A 427 -8.99 -13.46 23.89
N VAL A 428 -9.05 -14.10 22.72
CA VAL A 428 -9.22 -15.55 22.59
C VAL A 428 -7.91 -16.16 22.12
N VAL A 429 -7.49 -17.26 22.73
CA VAL A 429 -6.29 -18.01 22.35
C VAL A 429 -6.67 -19.44 22.03
N ARG A 430 -6.47 -19.85 20.78
CA ARG A 430 -6.73 -21.22 20.32
C ARG A 430 -5.42 -21.99 20.21
N LEU A 431 -5.43 -23.22 20.73
CA LEU A 431 -4.40 -24.20 20.47
C LEU A 431 -4.92 -25.17 19.41
N ASN A 432 -4.33 -25.16 18.22
CA ASN A 432 -4.56 -26.22 17.25
C ASN A 432 -3.63 -27.38 17.58
N THR A 433 -4.18 -28.58 17.63
CA THR A 433 -3.43 -29.78 18.00
C THR A 433 -3.53 -30.86 16.94
N VAL A 434 -2.46 -31.62 16.75
CA VAL A 434 -2.40 -32.75 15.84
C VAL A 434 -2.14 -34.00 16.66
N TYR A 435 -2.98 -35.02 16.51
CA TYR A 435 -2.69 -36.35 17.07
C TYR A 435 -1.81 -37.13 16.10
N GLU A 436 -0.95 -38.01 16.63
CA GLU A 436 -0.14 -38.96 15.83
C GLU A 436 -0.99 -39.81 14.86
N SER A 437 -2.30 -39.94 15.09
CA SER A 437 -3.24 -40.61 14.20
C SER A 437 -3.64 -39.79 12.95
N GLY A 438 -3.07 -38.60 12.75
CA GLY A 438 -3.25 -37.77 11.55
C GLY A 438 -4.56 -36.99 11.48
N SER A 439 -5.39 -37.01 12.53
CA SER A 439 -6.62 -36.21 12.59
C SER A 439 -6.39 -34.98 13.49
N PRO A 440 -6.53 -33.75 12.96
CA PRO A 440 -6.41 -32.54 13.77
C PRO A 440 -7.63 -32.41 14.70
N ASP A 441 -7.38 -32.38 16.01
CA ASP A 441 -8.40 -31.99 17.00
C ASP A 441 -8.21 -30.50 17.29
N LYS A 442 -9.30 -29.73 17.19
CA LYS A 442 -9.29 -28.29 17.47
C LYS A 442 -9.93 -28.07 18.83
N ARG A 443 -9.13 -27.58 19.79
CA ARG A 443 -9.65 -27.16 21.09
C ARG A 443 -9.58 -25.65 21.23
N ASP A 444 -10.74 -25.04 21.15
CA ASP A 444 -10.93 -23.63 21.42
C ASP A 444 -10.99 -23.44 22.93
N LEU A 445 -9.99 -22.76 23.51
CA LEU A 445 -10.09 -22.28 24.88
C LEU A 445 -10.29 -20.78 24.86
N THR A 446 -11.49 -20.35 25.23
CA THR A 446 -11.75 -18.93 25.45
C THR A 446 -11.15 -18.54 26.79
N VAL A 447 -9.99 -17.89 26.78
CA VAL A 447 -9.44 -17.27 27.98
C VAL A 447 -10.10 -15.91 28.16
N ASN A 448 -11.02 -15.79 29.11
CA ASN A 448 -11.53 -14.48 29.53
C ASN A 448 -10.45 -13.80 30.36
N ALA A 449 -9.46 -13.20 29.71
CA ALA A 449 -8.49 -12.42 30.42
C ALA A 449 -9.17 -11.11 30.86
N THR A 450 -9.44 -11.01 32.15
CA THR A 450 -9.78 -9.73 32.78
C THR A 450 -8.44 -9.07 33.06
N VAL A 451 -8.13 -7.94 32.42
CA VAL A 451 -6.87 -7.23 32.66
C VAL A 451 -6.86 -6.78 34.11
N ASP A 452 -5.99 -7.39 34.92
CA ASP A 452 -5.78 -6.97 36.31
C ASP A 452 -4.91 -5.71 36.29
N GLY A 453 -5.55 -4.55 36.16
CA GLY A 453 -4.87 -3.26 36.22
C GLY A 453 -5.76 -2.11 35.75
N GLY A 454 -6.25 -1.31 36.70
CA GLY A 454 -7.03 -0.09 36.47
C GLY A 454 -6.26 1.06 35.81
N ALA A 455 -5.48 0.80 34.77
CA ALA A 455 -4.78 1.82 34.00
C ALA A 455 -5.63 2.22 32.80
N THR A 456 -6.28 3.38 32.86
CA THR A 456 -7.11 3.95 31.79
C THR A 456 -6.29 4.50 30.60
N GLY A 457 -5.17 3.86 30.24
CA GLY A 457 -4.27 4.31 29.18
C GLY A 457 -4.07 3.27 28.07
N SER A 458 -3.80 3.74 26.86
CA SER A 458 -3.37 2.98 25.67
C SER A 458 -1.91 2.53 25.82
N GLY A 459 -1.64 1.69 26.82
CA GLY A 459 -0.31 1.12 27.07
C GLY A 459 -0.17 -0.29 26.51
N ASN A 460 1.07 -0.75 26.38
CA ASN A 460 1.36 -2.16 26.13
C ASN A 460 0.82 -3.00 27.30
N LEU A 461 -0.15 -3.88 27.03
CA LEU A 461 -0.67 -4.82 28.02
C LEU A 461 -0.04 -6.19 27.82
N SER A 462 0.32 -6.85 28.92
CA SER A 462 0.77 -8.24 28.90
C SER A 462 -0.35 -9.15 29.34
N TRP A 463 -0.61 -10.19 28.56
CA TRP A 463 -1.66 -11.16 28.81
C TRP A 463 -1.03 -12.54 29.01
N THR A 464 -1.65 -13.36 29.85
CA THR A 464 -1.19 -14.72 30.10
C THR A 464 -2.39 -15.67 29.97
N ALA A 465 -2.33 -16.57 29.00
CA ALA A 465 -3.29 -17.64 28.81
C ALA A 465 -2.70 -18.97 29.31
N VAL A 466 -3.29 -19.57 30.34
CA VAL A 466 -2.83 -20.84 30.91
C VAL A 466 -3.80 -21.96 30.53
N PHE A 467 -3.27 -22.97 29.84
CA PHE A 467 -3.97 -24.20 29.50
C PHE A 467 -3.57 -25.27 30.48
N THR A 468 -4.46 -25.63 31.40
CA THR A 468 -4.25 -26.72 32.37
C THR A 468 -4.82 -28.03 31.83
N ALA A 469 -4.21 -29.16 32.21
CA ALA A 469 -4.64 -30.51 31.83
C ALA A 469 -4.56 -30.79 30.32
N VAL A 470 -3.47 -30.35 29.68
CA VAL A 470 -3.15 -30.76 28.30
C VAL A 470 -2.80 -32.27 28.32
N PRO A 471 -3.51 -33.13 27.56
CA PRO A 471 -3.24 -34.55 27.55
C PRO A 471 -1.80 -34.87 27.10
N ALA A 472 -1.24 -35.97 27.59
CA ALA A 472 0.07 -36.47 27.16
C ALA A 472 0.02 -36.99 25.70
N GLY A 473 1.17 -36.95 25.02
CA GLY A 473 1.31 -37.49 23.65
C GLY A 473 0.68 -36.61 22.56
N LEU A 474 0.65 -35.30 22.77
CA LEU A 474 -0.09 -34.35 21.95
C LEU A 474 0.89 -33.45 21.20
N GLU A 475 0.82 -33.43 19.87
CA GLU A 475 1.63 -32.52 19.06
C GLU A 475 0.90 -31.18 18.95
N LEU A 476 1.57 -30.10 19.38
CA LEU A 476 1.03 -28.77 19.18
C LEU A 476 1.26 -28.37 17.72
N GLY A 477 0.16 -28.04 17.04
CA GLY A 477 0.18 -27.40 15.74
C GLY A 477 0.39 -25.89 15.91
N THR A 478 -0.51 -25.10 15.34
CA THR A 478 -0.51 -23.64 15.42
C THR A 478 -1.19 -23.11 16.67
N ILE A 479 -0.65 -22.03 17.23
CA ILE A 479 -1.31 -21.22 18.25
C ILE A 479 -1.83 -19.96 17.57
N GLU A 480 -3.12 -19.68 17.72
CA GLU A 480 -3.78 -18.50 17.17
C GLU A 480 -4.28 -17.65 18.33
N ALA A 481 -4.20 -16.32 18.21
CA ALA A 481 -4.78 -15.40 19.18
C ALA A 481 -5.46 -14.22 18.45
N TRP A 482 -6.68 -13.86 18.86
CA TRP A 482 -7.44 -12.76 18.27
C TRP A 482 -8.31 -12.05 19.31
N VAL A 483 -8.84 -10.88 18.97
CA VAL A 483 -9.68 -10.06 19.85
C VAL A 483 -11.13 -10.07 19.36
N THR A 484 -12.07 -10.58 20.16
CA THR A 484 -13.47 -10.78 19.70
C THR A 484 -14.35 -9.54 19.78
N ASN A 485 -13.93 -8.51 20.52
CA ASN A 485 -14.69 -7.27 20.72
C ASN A 485 -13.77 -6.05 20.69
N VAL A 486 -13.42 -5.55 19.51
CA VAL A 486 -12.76 -4.24 19.37
C VAL A 486 -13.85 -3.18 19.27
N CYS A 487 -14.07 -2.43 20.35
CA CYS A 487 -14.96 -1.27 20.30
C CYS A 487 -14.12 -0.03 19.97
N THR A 488 -14.48 0.69 18.90
CA THR A 488 -13.90 2.00 18.61
C THR A 488 -14.27 2.96 19.74
N PRO A 489 -13.32 3.70 20.34
CA PRO A 489 -13.63 4.71 21.35
C PRO A 489 -14.67 5.71 20.81
N GLY A 490 -15.85 5.78 21.45
CA GLY A 490 -16.90 6.75 21.11
C GLY A 490 -18.11 6.20 20.34
N THR A 491 -18.16 4.92 19.94
CA THR A 491 -19.33 4.32 19.29
C THR A 491 -20.09 3.38 20.24
N LEU A 492 -21.39 3.64 20.46
CA LEU A 492 -22.25 2.94 21.42
C LEU A 492 -22.71 1.54 20.99
N ASN A 493 -22.46 1.11 19.75
CA ASN A 493 -22.89 -0.20 19.24
C ASN A 493 -21.71 -0.93 18.58
N CYS A 494 -21.15 -1.94 19.26
CA CYS A 494 -20.09 -2.78 18.72
C CYS A 494 -20.71 -3.92 17.91
N THR A 495 -20.80 -3.77 16.58
CA THR A 495 -20.92 -4.93 15.69
C THR A 495 -19.53 -5.54 15.56
N ALA A 496 -19.40 -6.83 15.85
CA ALA A 496 -18.16 -7.57 15.67
C ALA A 496 -17.70 -7.44 14.21
N ALA A 497 -16.79 -6.51 13.94
CA ALA A 497 -15.94 -6.58 12.76
C ALA A 497 -15.01 -7.77 13.03
N HIS A 498 -15.03 -8.76 12.15
CA HIS A 498 -14.16 -9.92 12.27
C HIS A 498 -12.69 -9.45 12.36
N PRO A 499 -11.95 -9.83 13.42
CA PRO A 499 -10.57 -9.42 13.65
C PRO A 499 -9.56 -10.16 12.76
#